data_AF-A0A4U0WSR7-F1
#
_entry.id   AF-A0A4U0WSR7-F1
#
_cell.length_a   1.000
_cell.length_b   1.000
_cell.length_c   1.000
_cell.angle_alpha   90.00
_cell.angle_beta   90.00
_cell.angle_gamma   90.00
#
_symmetry.space_group_name_H-M   'P 1'
#
loop_
_entity.id
_entity.type
_entity.pdbx_description
1 polymer ?
#
loop_
_entity_poly.entity_id
_entity_poly.type
_entity_poly.pdbx_seq_one_letter_code
_entity_poly.pdbx_strand_id
1 'polypeptide(L)'
;MNALYNSKMVQDGHTSDMIFNIRKQISYLSQGTTLEAGTIFLTGTPAGIGFFHKPAVVLEDGDDIRVYIEKVGILVNKIRYE
;
A
#
# COMPACT_ATOMS: atom_id res chain seq x y z
N MET A 1 -3.89 4.51 6.41
CA MET A 1 -3.58 4.23 4.99
C MET A 1 -4.78 3.54 4.43
N ASN A 2 -5.39 4.18 3.44
CA ASN A 2 -6.66 3.75 2.90
C ASN A 2 -6.50 3.63 1.39
N ALA A 3 -7.18 2.65 0.80
CA ALA A 3 -7.23 2.49 -0.65
C ALA A 3 -8.68 2.47 -1.13
N LEU A 4 -8.93 3.18 -2.23
CA LEU A 4 -10.23 3.23 -2.91
C LEU A 4 -10.07 2.74 -4.34
N TYR A 5 -10.87 1.77 -4.73
CA TYR A 5 -11.01 1.28 -6.10
C TYR A 5 -12.33 1.80 -6.66
N ASN A 6 -12.29 2.60 -7.72
CA ASN A 6 -13.46 3.27 -8.31
C ASN A 6 -14.34 3.97 -7.25
N SER A 7 -13.69 4.75 -6.37
CA SER A 7 -14.32 5.43 -5.22
C SER A 7 -14.91 4.52 -4.12
N LYS A 8 -14.81 3.19 -4.24
CA LYS A 8 -15.18 2.23 -3.20
C LYS A 8 -13.97 1.94 -2.32
N MET A 9 -14.12 2.14 -1.01
CA MET A 9 -13.08 1.76 -0.04
C MET A 9 -12.85 0.25 -0.09
N VAL A 10 -11.61 -0.16 -0.37
CA VAL A 10 -11.20 -1.58 -0.44
C VAL A 10 -10.19 -1.93 0.63
N GLN A 11 -9.43 -0.96 1.12
CA GLN A 11 -8.54 -1.12 2.26
C GLN A 11 -8.70 0.05 3.22
N ASP A 12 -8.74 -0.27 4.50
CA ASP A 12 -8.79 0.68 5.61
C ASP A 12 -7.89 0.16 6.72
N GLY A 13 -6.84 0.89 7.05
CA GLY A 13 -5.90 0.44 8.08
C GLY A 13 -5.04 1.58 8.61
N HIS A 14 -4.42 1.37 9.77
CA HIS A 14 -3.61 2.38 10.42
C HIS A 14 -2.16 1.92 10.58
N THR A 15 -1.20 2.86 10.57
CA THR A 15 0.23 2.52 10.73
C THR A 15 0.57 2.04 12.15
N SER A 16 -0.33 2.23 13.11
CA SER A 16 -0.23 1.60 14.43
C SER A 16 -0.39 0.09 14.39
N ASP A 17 -1.05 -0.44 13.36
CA ASP A 17 -1.44 -1.85 13.30
C ASP A 17 -0.34 -2.72 12.66
N MET A 18 0.80 -2.12 12.34
CA MET A 18 1.94 -2.81 11.76
C MET A 18 2.53 -3.80 12.77
N ILE A 19 2.59 -5.08 12.38
CA ILE A 19 3.23 -6.15 13.17
C ILE A 19 4.68 -5.79 13.52
N PHE A 20 5.39 -5.17 12.56
CA PHE A 20 6.72 -4.62 12.77
C PHE A 20 6.71 -3.14 12.40
N ASN A 21 6.98 -2.27 13.37
CA ASN A 21 7.08 -0.83 13.11
C ASN A 21 8.30 -0.48 12.24
N ILE A 22 8.33 0.76 11.72
CA ILE A 22 9.39 1.26 10.83
C ILE A 22 10.80 1.08 11.40
N ARG A 23 11.00 1.37 12.69
CA ARG A 23 12.30 1.22 13.36
C ARG A 23 12.79 -0.24 13.32
N LYS A 24 11.89 -1.19 13.60
CA LYS A 24 12.21 -2.63 13.57
C LYS A 24 12.49 -3.11 12.14
N GLN A 25 11.75 -2.62 11.16
CA GLN A 25 11.99 -2.95 9.75
C GLN A 25 13.36 -2.47 9.28
N ILE A 26 13.71 -1.21 9.54
CA ILE A 26 15.03 -0.64 9.18
C ILE A 26 16.16 -1.45 9.83
N SER A 27 16.07 -1.71 11.14
CA SER A 27 17.07 -2.48 11.89
C SER A 27 17.24 -3.91 11.38
N TYR A 28 16.15 -4.54 10.92
CA TYR A 28 16.22 -5.89 10.36
C TYR A 28 16.84 -5.89 8.96
N LEU A 29 16.39 -5.00 8.07
CA LEU A 29 16.90 -4.89 6.71
C LEU A 29 18.40 -4.54 6.69
N SER A 30 18.87 -3.68 7.59
CA SER A 30 20.27 -3.27 7.68
C SER A 30 21.24 -4.37 8.13
N GLN A 31 20.73 -5.53 8.59
CA GLN A 31 21.58 -6.69 8.91
C GLN A 31 21.95 -7.50 7.67
N GLY A 32 21.14 -7.43 6.60
CA GLY A 32 21.40 -8.15 5.36
C GLY A 32 22.24 -7.37 4.35
N THR A 33 22.11 -6.05 4.31
CA THR A 33 22.87 -5.16 3.44
C THR A 33 22.87 -3.73 3.97
N THR A 34 23.81 -2.90 3.51
CA THR A 34 23.80 -1.47 3.78
C THR A 34 22.57 -0.82 3.12
N LEU A 35 21.87 0.02 3.88
CA LEU A 35 20.77 0.84 3.37
C LEU A 35 21.34 2.21 2.98
N GLU A 36 21.56 2.41 1.68
CA GLU A 36 22.12 3.65 1.14
C GLU A 36 21.15 4.84 1.27
N ALA A 37 21.70 6.04 1.28
CA ALA A 37 20.88 7.26 1.27
C ALA A 37 20.01 7.29 0.00
N GLY A 38 18.70 7.52 0.18
CA GLY A 38 17.72 7.51 -0.91
C GLY A 38 17.10 6.15 -1.18
N THR A 39 17.45 5.09 -0.45
CA THR A 39 16.74 3.80 -0.53
C THR A 39 15.25 3.97 -0.20
N ILE A 40 14.40 3.43 -1.07
CA ILE A 40 12.95 3.29 -0.84
C ILE A 40 12.67 1.82 -0.53
N PHE A 41 11.90 1.58 0.52
CA PHE A 41 11.41 0.24 0.85
C PHE A 41 9.92 0.29 1.19
N LEU A 42 9.22 -0.81 0.91
CA LEU A 42 7.77 -0.93 1.08
C LEU A 42 7.46 -1.57 2.43
N THR A 43 6.64 -0.90 3.23
CA THR A 43 6.45 -1.24 4.65
C THR A 43 5.32 -2.23 4.92
N GLY A 44 4.74 -2.78 3.87
CA GLY A 44 3.55 -3.64 3.90
C GLY A 44 2.25 -2.90 3.55
N THR A 45 1.16 -3.66 3.54
CA THR A 45 -0.19 -3.20 3.21
C THR A 45 -1.19 -3.71 4.26
N PRO A 46 -2.24 -2.95 4.61
CA PRO A 46 -3.34 -3.46 5.43
C PRO A 46 -4.16 -4.52 4.69
N ALA A 47 -5.09 -5.14 5.42
CA ALA A 47 -6.06 -6.08 4.88
C ALA A 47 -6.95 -5.44 3.79
N GLY A 48 -7.58 -6.28 2.97
CA GLY A 48 -8.51 -5.84 1.92
C GLY A 48 -7.94 -5.81 0.50
N ILE A 49 -6.78 -6.45 0.25
CA ILE A 49 -6.30 -6.66 -1.12
C ILE A 49 -7.36 -7.40 -1.94
N GLY A 50 -7.61 -6.90 -3.16
CA GLY A 50 -8.77 -7.28 -3.98
C GLY A 50 -8.88 -8.79 -4.25
N PHE A 51 -7.75 -9.49 -4.34
CA PHE A 51 -7.69 -10.94 -4.55
C PHE A 51 -8.42 -11.76 -3.47
N PHE A 52 -8.51 -11.25 -2.23
CA PHE A 52 -9.20 -11.95 -1.13
C PHE A 52 -10.69 -11.61 -1.00
N HIS A 53 -11.22 -10.71 -1.84
CA HIS A 53 -12.64 -10.41 -1.86
C HIS A 53 -13.43 -11.58 -2.48
N LYS A 54 -14.74 -11.64 -2.22
CA LYS A 54 -15.67 -12.60 -2.83
C LYS A 54 -16.89 -11.84 -3.38
N PRO A 55 -17.01 -11.64 -4.71
CA PRO A 55 -16.06 -12.04 -5.76
C PRO A 55 -14.72 -11.31 -5.65
N ALA A 56 -13.66 -11.89 -6.23
CA ALA A 56 -12.35 -11.24 -6.26
C ALA A 56 -12.44 -9.93 -7.05
N VAL A 57 -11.73 -8.92 -6.58
CA VAL A 57 -11.61 -7.62 -7.24
C VAL A 57 -10.21 -7.52 -7.84
N VAL A 58 -10.13 -7.28 -9.14
CA VAL A 58 -8.89 -7.02 -9.87
C VAL A 58 -9.00 -5.64 -10.52
N LEU A 59 -7.87 -5.05 -10.87
CA LEU A 59 -7.85 -3.78 -11.60
C LEU A 59 -8.19 -4.06 -13.07
N GLU A 60 -9.16 -3.34 -13.61
CA GLU A 60 -9.59 -3.43 -15.01
C GLU A 60 -9.19 -2.17 -15.81
N ASP A 61 -9.15 -2.27 -17.14
CA ASP A 61 -8.90 -1.10 -17.99
C ASP A 61 -9.95 -0.02 -17.75
N GLY A 62 -9.51 1.23 -17.65
CA GLY A 62 -10.40 2.36 -17.39
C GLY A 62 -10.57 2.71 -15.91
N ASP A 63 -10.29 1.78 -15.00
CA ASP A 63 -10.48 1.96 -13.56
C ASP A 63 -9.56 3.02 -12.94
N ASP A 64 -9.89 3.45 -11.72
CA ASP A 64 -9.00 4.24 -10.87
C ASP A 64 -8.75 3.60 -9.50
N ILE A 65 -7.49 3.63 -9.08
CA ILE A 65 -7.06 3.26 -7.72
C ILE A 65 -6.48 4.49 -7.03
N ARG A 66 -6.97 4.77 -5.81
CA ARG A 66 -6.52 5.88 -4.97
C ARG A 66 -5.91 5.34 -3.70
N VAL A 67 -4.73 5.82 -3.34
CA VAL A 67 -4.06 5.47 -2.08
C VAL A 67 -3.85 6.74 -1.28
N TYR A 68 -4.33 6.74 -0.05
CA TYR A 68 -4.27 7.88 0.86
C TYR A 68 -3.53 7.53 2.15
N ILE A 69 -2.64 8.42 2.57
CA ILE A 69 -1.98 8.38 3.88
C ILE A 69 -2.17 9.73 4.56
N GLU A 70 -2.68 9.71 5.79
CA GLU A 70 -2.86 10.90 6.61
C GLU A 70 -1.55 11.69 6.71
N LYS A 71 -1.62 13.02 6.51
CA LYS A 71 -0.49 13.95 6.55
C LYS A 71 0.56 13.80 5.43
N VAL A 72 0.40 12.86 4.50
CA VAL A 72 1.26 12.73 3.31
C VAL A 72 0.53 13.19 2.06
N GLY A 73 -0.66 12.64 1.80
CA GLY A 73 -1.45 12.99 0.62
C GLY A 73 -2.16 11.80 -0.01
N ILE A 74 -2.71 12.03 -1.19
CA ILE A 74 -3.42 11.03 -2.01
C ILE A 74 -2.73 10.88 -3.36
N LEU A 75 -2.47 9.63 -3.75
CA LEU A 75 -2.03 9.27 -5.09
C LEU A 75 -3.21 8.65 -5.83
N VAL A 76 -3.49 9.11 -7.05
CA VAL A 76 -4.56 8.60 -7.91
C VAL A 76 -3.94 8.08 -9.20
N ASN A 77 -4.14 6.80 -9.50
CA ASN A 77 -3.67 6.17 -10.73
C ASN A 77 -4.87 5.69 -11.54
N LYS A 78 -4.92 6.06 -12.83
CA LYS A 78 -5.83 5.44 -13.79
C LYS A 78 -5.18 4.23 -14.40
N ILE A 79 -5.93 3.14 -14.49
CA ILE A 79 -5.48 1.87 -15.05
C ILE A 79 -5.65 1.90 -16.57
N ARG A 80 -4.60 1.47 -17.27
CA ARG A 80 -4.57 1.32 -18.71
C ARG A 80 -3.97 -0.03 -19.03
N TYR A 81 -4.68 -0.84 -19.81
CA TYR A 81 -4.11 -2.04 -20.42
C TYR A 81 -3.28 -1.65 -21.65
N GLU A 82 -2.32 -2.51 -21.99
CA GLU A 82 -1.53 -2.40 -23.22
C GLU A 82 -2.26 -3.02 -24.42
#